data_AF-A0A0G1KGS0-F1
#
_entry.id   AF-A0A0G1KGS0-F1
#
_cell.length_a   1.000
_cell.length_b   1.000
_cell.length_c   1.000
_cell.angle_alpha   90.00
_cell.angle_beta   90.00
_cell.angle_gamma   90.00
#
_symmetry.space_group_name_H-M   'P 1'
#
loop_
_entity.id
_entity.type
_entity.pdbx_description
1 polymer ?
#
loop_
_entity_poly.entity_id
_entity_poly.type
_entity_poly.pdbx_seq_one_letter_code
_entity_poly.pdbx_strand_id
1 'polypeptide(L)'
;MYLIVGRVAPDFEPIEFGMAVKMVIRAVALATDKKPEVVERAYKSKGDMGILVKEMEFGVEGGGMNLIQVHENLLNMANDSGTGSQERKVESLKQLLVSMSPDERKYVVRIVLGKLRLGFSSKTIFDALSQMEEGNKSLRKALDERFQIFPDVGLLVEQIKESGMAGLSKIKIKSGVPVVPALCQRLNSYQEIVSKMKDVAVERKYDGTRVQIHFNRKSGEVRTYTRNLEETSKMFPELVQMGDWIEADDVILDSEAVGIDPVTQKVMPFQVTITRKRKHGIEETSKSVPLRFFVFDILAKNGESLIEKP
;
A
#
# COMPACT_ATOMS: atom_id res chain seq x y z
N MET A 1 8.90 -0.10 -13.20
CA MET A 1 8.62 -1.14 -12.19
C MET A 1 7.19 -1.12 -11.67
N TYR A 2 6.65 0.03 -11.23
CA TYR A 2 5.32 0.08 -10.61
C TYR A 2 4.16 -0.45 -11.46
N LEU A 3 4.16 -0.18 -12.78
CA LEU A 3 3.08 -0.66 -13.66
C LEU A 3 2.95 -2.20 -13.67
N ILE A 4 4.07 -2.92 -13.55
CA ILE A 4 4.11 -4.39 -13.52
C ILE A 4 3.46 -4.96 -12.24
N VAL A 5 3.51 -4.22 -11.13
CA VAL A 5 2.79 -4.57 -9.89
C VAL A 5 1.41 -3.93 -9.80
N GLY A 6 0.97 -3.26 -10.87
CA GLY A 6 -0.37 -2.70 -10.97
C GLY A 6 -0.54 -1.37 -10.26
N ARG A 7 0.55 -0.63 -10.05
CA ARG A 7 0.57 0.65 -9.32
C ARG A 7 1.35 1.72 -10.08
N VAL A 8 1.32 2.93 -9.54
CA VAL A 8 2.12 4.08 -10.02
C VAL A 8 3.13 4.57 -8.98
N ALA A 9 3.04 4.07 -7.75
CA ALA A 9 3.91 4.41 -6.63
C ALA A 9 4.01 3.21 -5.66
N PRO A 10 4.94 3.23 -4.69
CA PRO A 10 5.01 2.24 -3.61
C PRO A 10 3.74 2.16 -2.78
N ASP A 11 3.52 1.02 -2.09
CA ASP A 11 2.28 0.75 -1.36
C ASP A 11 2.01 1.72 -0.20
N PHE A 12 3.09 2.26 0.37
CA PHE A 12 3.05 3.18 1.50
C PHE A 12 2.86 4.64 1.12
N GLU A 13 2.96 4.97 -0.17
CA GLU A 13 2.59 6.30 -0.64
C GLU A 13 1.05 6.37 -0.75
N PRO A 14 0.40 7.43 -0.23
CA PRO A 14 -1.05 7.57 -0.22
C PRO A 14 -1.62 7.97 -1.60
N ILE A 15 -1.14 7.32 -2.66
CA ILE A 15 -1.49 7.60 -4.05
C ILE A 15 -2.52 6.55 -4.51
N GLU A 16 -3.77 6.98 -4.63
CA GLU A 16 -4.89 6.16 -5.09
C GLU A 16 -5.55 6.81 -6.30
N PHE A 17 -5.92 6.01 -7.31
CA PHE A 17 -6.75 6.52 -8.41
C PHE A 17 -8.08 7.04 -7.91
N GLY A 18 -8.66 6.43 -6.87
CA GLY A 18 -9.96 6.81 -6.33
C GLY A 18 -11.11 6.66 -7.33
N MET A 19 -10.93 5.85 -8.38
CA MET A 19 -11.92 5.64 -9.42
C MET A 19 -12.77 4.41 -9.14
N ALA A 20 -14.06 4.63 -8.87
CA ALA A 20 -15.02 3.54 -8.78
C ALA A 20 -15.30 2.94 -10.17
N VAL A 21 -15.76 1.69 -10.22
CA VAL A 21 -16.15 1.01 -11.47
C VAL A 21 -17.13 1.85 -12.31
N LYS A 22 -18.07 2.56 -11.68
CA LYS A 22 -19.00 3.46 -12.38
C LYS A 22 -18.30 4.62 -13.10
N MET A 23 -17.21 5.16 -12.54
CA MET A 23 -16.42 6.20 -13.19
C MET A 23 -15.69 5.63 -14.41
N VAL A 24 -15.14 4.43 -14.29
CA VAL A 24 -14.50 3.74 -15.42
C VAL A 24 -15.51 3.42 -16.52
N ILE A 25 -16.73 2.99 -16.17
CA ILE A 25 -17.83 2.81 -17.12
C ILE A 25 -18.14 4.11 -17.87
N ARG A 26 -18.22 5.25 -17.17
CA ARG A 26 -18.42 6.57 -17.80
C ARG A 26 -17.29 6.90 -18.77
N ALA A 27 -16.03 6.67 -18.40
CA ALA A 27 -14.89 6.93 -19.27
C ALA A 27 -14.90 6.06 -20.54
N VAL A 28 -15.20 4.76 -20.40
CA VAL A 28 -15.31 3.82 -21.53
C VAL A 28 -16.49 4.19 -22.44
N ALA A 29 -17.63 4.56 -21.87
CA ALA A 29 -18.81 5.01 -22.61
C ALA A 29 -18.50 6.23 -23.47
N LEU A 30 -17.83 7.24 -22.89
CA LEU A 30 -17.37 8.43 -23.60
C LEU A 30 -16.35 8.11 -24.69
N ALA A 31 -15.41 7.20 -24.42
CA ALA A 31 -14.35 6.84 -25.36
C ALA A 31 -14.84 5.97 -26.54
N THR A 32 -16.00 5.34 -26.41
CA THR A 32 -16.60 4.45 -27.43
C THR A 32 -17.87 5.01 -28.06
N ASP A 33 -18.25 6.24 -27.70
CA ASP A 33 -19.51 6.87 -28.09
C ASP A 33 -20.76 5.99 -27.82
N LYS A 34 -20.76 5.31 -26.68
CA LYS A 34 -21.85 4.43 -26.23
C LYS A 34 -22.52 4.98 -24.98
N LYS A 35 -23.76 4.57 -24.73
CA LYS A 35 -24.45 4.87 -23.47
C LYS A 35 -23.83 4.07 -22.31
N PRO A 36 -23.67 4.65 -21.10
CA PRO A 36 -23.12 3.96 -19.93
C PRO A 36 -23.81 2.63 -19.59
N GLU A 37 -25.13 2.53 -19.79
CA GLU A 37 -25.93 1.34 -19.49
C GLU A 37 -25.54 0.15 -20.37
N VAL A 38 -25.11 0.42 -21.61
CA VAL A 38 -24.63 -0.61 -22.55
C VAL A 38 -23.32 -1.19 -22.05
N VAL A 39 -22.38 -0.31 -21.67
CA VAL A 39 -21.08 -0.71 -21.11
C VAL A 39 -21.26 -1.45 -19.78
N GLU A 40 -22.16 -0.99 -18.91
CA GLU A 40 -22.45 -1.63 -17.64
C GLU A 40 -23.00 -3.06 -17.83
N ARG A 41 -23.93 -3.26 -18.77
CA ARG A 41 -24.48 -4.58 -19.08
C ARG A 41 -23.41 -5.52 -19.62
N ALA A 42 -22.56 -5.04 -20.51
CA ALA A 42 -21.45 -5.82 -21.05
C ALA A 42 -20.43 -6.18 -19.96
N TYR A 43 -20.13 -5.25 -19.05
CA TYR A 43 -19.24 -5.49 -17.90
C TYR A 43 -19.80 -6.55 -16.95
N LYS A 44 -21.11 -6.52 -16.65
CA LYS A 44 -21.77 -7.55 -15.83
C LYS A 44 -21.65 -8.94 -16.44
N SER A 45 -21.73 -9.05 -17.77
CA SER A 45 -21.57 -10.32 -18.47
C SER A 45 -20.12 -10.81 -18.52
N LYS A 46 -19.14 -9.91 -18.68
CA LYS A 46 -17.71 -10.27 -18.83
C LYS A 46 -16.98 -10.46 -17.50
N GLY A 47 -17.36 -9.72 -16.45
CA GLY A 47 -16.72 -9.78 -15.12
C GLY A 47 -15.30 -9.19 -15.04
N ASP A 48 -14.78 -8.61 -16.13
CA ASP A 48 -13.47 -7.96 -16.22
C ASP A 48 -13.54 -6.78 -17.19
N MET A 49 -13.32 -5.57 -16.68
CA MET A 49 -13.39 -4.36 -17.50
C MET A 49 -12.23 -4.30 -18.50
N GLY A 50 -11.06 -4.83 -18.14
CA GLY A 50 -9.91 -4.88 -19.03
C GLY A 50 -10.15 -5.78 -20.25
N ILE A 51 -10.80 -6.93 -20.05
CA ILE A 51 -11.20 -7.81 -21.17
C ILE A 51 -12.25 -7.13 -22.02
N LEU A 52 -13.26 -6.50 -21.40
CA LEU A 52 -14.30 -5.79 -22.13
C LEU A 52 -13.73 -4.70 -23.04
N VAL A 53 -12.87 -3.80 -22.52
CA VAL A 53 -12.33 -2.70 -23.33
C VAL A 53 -11.36 -3.16 -24.42
N LYS A 54 -10.75 -4.34 -24.27
CA LYS A 54 -9.92 -4.95 -25.33
C LYS A 54 -10.77 -5.41 -26.52
N GLU A 55 -11.97 -5.91 -26.27
CA GLU A 55 -12.86 -6.43 -27.31
C GLU A 55 -13.78 -5.36 -27.90
N MET A 56 -13.85 -4.18 -27.28
CA MET A 56 -14.65 -3.06 -27.79
C MET A 56 -13.89 -2.27 -28.86
N GLU A 57 -14.62 -1.87 -29.89
CA GLU A 57 -14.13 -0.92 -30.89
C GLU A 57 -14.13 0.50 -30.33
N PHE A 58 -13.01 1.21 -30.54
CA PHE A 58 -12.84 2.63 -30.27
C PHE A 58 -12.58 3.30 -31.62
N GLY A 59 -13.18 4.47 -31.87
CA GLY A 59 -13.26 5.06 -33.22
C GLY A 59 -11.90 5.30 -33.90
N VAL A 60 -10.90 5.78 -33.16
CA VAL A 60 -9.51 5.90 -33.63
C VAL A 60 -8.63 5.09 -32.70
N GLU A 61 -7.94 4.09 -33.23
CA GLU A 61 -6.93 3.35 -32.47
C GLU A 61 -5.62 4.13 -32.52
N GLY A 62 -5.27 4.77 -31.41
CA GLY A 62 -3.94 5.30 -31.20
C GLY A 62 -2.93 4.20 -30.84
N GLY A 63 -1.67 4.61 -30.74
CA GLY A 63 -0.57 3.80 -30.27
C GLY A 63 0.69 4.66 -30.20
N GLY A 64 1.73 4.15 -29.53
CA GLY A 64 3.05 4.81 -29.51
C GLY A 64 3.34 5.67 -28.29
N MET A 65 2.49 5.66 -27.26
CA MET A 65 2.91 6.15 -25.94
C MET A 65 3.99 5.24 -25.38
N ASN A 66 5.09 5.83 -24.94
CA ASN A 66 6.11 5.08 -24.22
C ASN A 66 5.69 4.84 -22.76
N LEU A 67 6.37 3.91 -22.08
CA LEU A 67 6.05 3.54 -20.69
C LEU A 67 6.15 4.70 -19.70
N ILE A 68 7.04 5.66 -19.93
CA ILE A 68 7.20 6.85 -19.07
C ILE A 68 5.95 7.72 -19.20
N GLN A 69 5.51 8.01 -20.43
CA GLN A 69 4.30 8.78 -20.68
C GLN A 69 3.07 8.10 -20.08
N VAL A 70 2.93 6.78 -20.21
CA VAL A 70 1.80 6.05 -19.59
C VAL A 70 1.85 6.18 -18.07
N HIS A 71 3.03 6.01 -17.46
CA HIS A 71 3.21 6.14 -16.01
C HIS A 71 2.90 7.56 -15.53
N GLU A 72 3.41 8.60 -16.18
CA GLU A 72 3.18 10.00 -15.84
C GLU A 72 1.69 10.36 -15.92
N ASN A 73 1.01 9.97 -16.99
CA ASN A 73 -0.43 10.22 -17.12
C ASN A 73 -1.25 9.53 -16.01
N LEU A 74 -0.91 8.28 -15.69
CA LEU A 74 -1.57 7.55 -14.61
C LEU A 74 -1.25 8.15 -13.24
N LEU A 75 -0.01 8.59 -13.00
CA LEU A 75 0.40 9.24 -11.76
C LEU A 75 -0.30 10.59 -11.57
N ASN A 76 -0.37 11.41 -12.62
CA ASN A 76 -1.10 12.67 -12.61
C ASN A 76 -2.59 12.45 -12.31
N MET A 77 -3.21 11.45 -12.95
CA MET A 77 -4.60 11.07 -12.69
C MET A 77 -4.82 10.57 -11.26
N ALA A 78 -3.86 9.83 -10.68
CA ALA A 78 -3.93 9.37 -9.30
C ALA A 78 -3.83 10.53 -8.31
N ASN A 79 -2.93 11.48 -8.55
CA ASN A 79 -2.73 12.67 -7.71
C ASN A 79 -3.85 13.72 -7.83
N ASP A 80 -4.66 13.69 -8.90
CA ASP A 80 -5.77 14.63 -9.06
C ASP A 80 -6.79 14.48 -7.92
N SER A 81 -7.13 15.59 -7.27
CA SER A 81 -7.97 15.64 -6.08
C SER A 81 -8.75 16.95 -5.98
N GLY A 82 -9.62 17.07 -4.97
CA GLY A 82 -10.48 18.24 -4.77
C GLY A 82 -11.72 18.25 -5.65
N THR A 83 -12.40 19.40 -5.67
CA THR A 83 -13.68 19.59 -6.37
C THR A 83 -13.54 19.36 -7.88
N GLY A 84 -14.45 18.57 -8.44
CA GLY A 84 -14.45 18.23 -9.87
C GLY A 84 -13.37 17.22 -10.30
N SER A 85 -12.61 16.64 -9.35
CA SER A 85 -11.57 15.64 -9.68
C SER A 85 -12.16 14.38 -10.30
N GLN A 86 -13.39 13.99 -9.94
CA GLN A 86 -14.04 12.82 -10.54
C GLN A 86 -14.23 12.98 -12.06
N GLU A 87 -14.76 14.11 -12.50
CA GLU A 87 -14.95 14.44 -13.92
C GLU A 87 -13.62 14.52 -14.66
N ARG A 88 -12.61 15.17 -14.07
CA ARG A 88 -11.27 15.24 -14.67
C ARG A 88 -10.64 13.87 -14.84
N LYS A 89 -10.69 12.99 -13.82
CA LYS A 89 -10.18 11.61 -13.93
C LYS A 89 -10.93 10.79 -14.99
N VAL A 90 -12.24 10.98 -15.12
CA VAL A 90 -13.04 10.32 -16.18
C VAL A 90 -12.57 10.77 -17.56
N GLU A 91 -12.35 12.06 -17.76
CA GLU A 91 -11.85 12.60 -19.04
C GLU A 91 -10.41 12.18 -19.33
N SER A 92 -9.51 12.22 -18.34
CA SER A 92 -8.13 11.73 -18.47
C SER A 92 -8.09 10.25 -18.85
N LEU A 93 -8.90 9.40 -18.20
CA LEU A 93 -8.96 7.98 -18.55
C LEU A 93 -9.50 7.79 -19.97
N LYS A 94 -10.54 8.52 -20.37
CA LYS A 94 -11.06 8.48 -21.75
C LYS A 94 -9.97 8.83 -22.77
N GLN A 95 -9.22 9.91 -22.55
CA GLN A 95 -8.13 10.33 -23.43
C GLN A 95 -7.04 9.25 -23.57
N LEU A 96 -6.66 8.61 -22.46
CA LEU A 96 -5.74 7.47 -22.49
C LEU A 96 -6.30 6.30 -23.30
N LEU A 97 -7.56 5.93 -23.09
CA LEU A 97 -8.14 4.78 -23.78
C LEU A 97 -8.22 4.98 -25.30
N VAL A 98 -8.61 6.17 -25.77
CA VAL A 98 -8.67 6.45 -27.22
C VAL A 98 -7.28 6.38 -27.86
N SER A 99 -6.23 6.78 -27.15
CA SER A 99 -4.86 6.82 -27.67
C SER A 99 -4.07 5.52 -27.51
N MET A 100 -4.69 4.45 -27.01
CA MET A 100 -4.05 3.17 -26.72
C MET A 100 -4.56 2.05 -27.63
N SER A 101 -3.70 1.06 -27.87
CA SER A 101 -4.08 -0.21 -28.50
C SER A 101 -4.98 -1.05 -27.58
N PRO A 102 -5.72 -2.05 -28.12
CA PRO A 102 -6.60 -2.91 -27.32
C PRO A 102 -5.91 -3.61 -26.12
N ASP A 103 -4.66 -4.03 -26.28
CA ASP A 103 -3.90 -4.68 -25.20
C ASP A 103 -3.45 -3.69 -24.12
N GLU A 104 -3.06 -2.47 -24.48
CA GLU A 104 -2.70 -1.43 -23.52
C GLU A 104 -3.91 -1.02 -22.67
N ARG A 105 -5.08 -0.80 -23.31
CA ARG A 105 -6.35 -0.48 -22.63
C ARG A 105 -6.68 -1.50 -21.55
N LYS A 106 -6.53 -2.80 -21.86
CA LYS A 106 -6.79 -3.90 -20.92
C LYS A 106 -6.01 -3.71 -19.63
N TYR A 107 -4.71 -3.50 -19.73
CA TYR A 107 -3.85 -3.41 -18.55
C TYR A 107 -4.05 -2.08 -17.83
N VAL A 108 -4.18 -0.98 -18.55
CA VAL A 108 -4.40 0.35 -17.95
C VAL A 108 -5.69 0.38 -17.13
N VAL A 109 -6.80 -0.11 -17.67
CA VAL A 109 -8.06 -0.20 -16.91
C VAL A 109 -7.92 -1.09 -15.68
N ARG A 110 -7.18 -2.20 -15.80
CA ARG A 110 -6.93 -3.09 -14.67
C ARG A 110 -6.05 -2.43 -13.60
N ILE A 111 -5.07 -1.60 -13.97
CA ILE A 111 -4.26 -0.79 -13.04
C ILE A 111 -5.16 0.20 -12.30
N VAL A 112 -5.96 0.98 -13.03
CA VAL A 112 -6.86 1.99 -12.47
C VAL A 112 -7.86 1.39 -11.48
N LEU A 113 -8.36 0.18 -11.76
CA LEU A 113 -9.27 -0.56 -10.88
C LEU A 113 -8.56 -1.37 -9.77
N GLY A 114 -7.22 -1.38 -9.72
CA GLY A 114 -6.45 -2.16 -8.75
C GLY A 114 -6.57 -3.68 -8.92
N LYS A 115 -6.82 -4.17 -10.14
CA LYS A 115 -7.10 -5.58 -10.46
C LYS A 115 -6.30 -6.08 -11.67
N LEU A 116 -4.96 -6.03 -11.59
CA LEU A 116 -4.06 -6.40 -12.71
C LEU A 116 -4.19 -7.87 -13.16
N ARG A 117 -4.45 -8.79 -12.22
CA ARG A 117 -4.69 -10.22 -12.47
C ARG A 117 -3.56 -10.92 -13.24
N LEU A 118 -2.30 -10.66 -12.87
CA LEU A 118 -1.13 -11.35 -13.45
C LEU A 118 -0.70 -12.60 -12.69
N GLY A 119 -1.20 -12.80 -11.47
CA GLY A 119 -0.90 -13.99 -10.66
C GLY A 119 0.53 -14.03 -10.11
N PHE A 120 1.24 -12.91 -10.12
CA PHE A 120 2.58 -12.81 -9.54
C PHE A 120 2.71 -11.62 -8.58
N SER A 121 3.75 -11.65 -7.75
CA SER A 121 4.01 -10.65 -6.68
C SER A 121 5.44 -10.10 -6.77
N SER A 122 5.81 -9.17 -5.88
CA SER A 122 7.18 -8.64 -5.77
C SER A 122 8.23 -9.76 -5.67
N LYS A 123 7.86 -10.88 -5.04
CA LYS A 123 8.66 -12.10 -5.00
C LYS A 123 9.03 -12.58 -6.41
N THR A 124 8.07 -12.72 -7.30
CA THR A 124 8.34 -13.14 -8.69
C THR A 124 9.25 -12.16 -9.42
N ILE A 125 9.14 -10.86 -9.12
CA ILE A 125 10.06 -9.84 -9.65
C ILE A 125 11.48 -10.07 -9.15
N PHE A 126 11.67 -10.41 -7.87
CA PHE A 126 12.98 -10.73 -7.32
C PHE A 126 13.58 -12.00 -7.91
N ASP A 127 12.76 -13.02 -8.20
CA ASP A 127 13.24 -14.21 -8.93
C ASP A 127 13.72 -13.84 -10.33
N ALA A 128 12.96 -13.02 -11.05
CA ALA A 128 13.31 -12.57 -12.40
C ALA A 128 14.56 -11.68 -12.39
N LEU A 129 14.70 -10.79 -11.41
CA LEU A 129 15.88 -9.95 -11.23
C LEU A 129 17.11 -10.80 -10.92
N SER A 130 17.00 -11.76 -10.00
CA SER A 130 18.08 -12.71 -9.71
C SER A 130 18.49 -13.50 -10.96
N GLN A 131 17.51 -13.97 -11.74
CA GLN A 131 17.78 -14.70 -12.98
C GLN A 131 18.48 -13.82 -14.02
N MET A 132 18.12 -12.54 -14.10
CA MET A 132 18.72 -11.59 -15.04
C MET A 132 20.15 -11.21 -14.65
N GLU A 133 20.45 -11.06 -13.36
CA GLU A 133 21.77 -10.65 -12.88
C GLU A 133 22.75 -11.83 -12.73
N GLU A 134 22.30 -13.01 -12.29
CA GLU A 134 23.17 -14.17 -11.99
C GLU A 134 22.75 -15.49 -12.68
N GLY A 135 21.71 -15.49 -13.51
CA GLY A 135 21.25 -16.70 -14.20
C GLY A 135 20.62 -17.76 -13.29
N ASN A 136 20.37 -17.44 -12.01
CA ASN A 136 19.79 -18.33 -11.02
C ASN A 136 19.04 -17.54 -9.92
N LYS A 137 18.57 -18.20 -8.84
CA LYS A 137 17.76 -17.59 -7.76
C LYS A 137 18.53 -17.25 -6.46
N SER A 138 19.86 -17.25 -6.50
CA SER A 138 20.77 -16.92 -5.38
C SER A 138 20.43 -15.61 -4.68
N LEU A 139 20.11 -14.56 -5.44
CA LEU A 139 19.88 -13.21 -4.91
C LEU A 139 18.50 -13.05 -4.28
N ARG A 140 17.60 -14.02 -4.46
CA ARG A 140 16.21 -13.91 -4.03
C ARG A 140 16.07 -13.61 -2.54
N LYS A 141 16.86 -14.30 -1.70
CA LYS A 141 16.79 -14.12 -0.24
C LYS A 141 17.18 -12.70 0.17
N ALA A 142 18.32 -12.21 -0.32
CA ALA A 142 18.81 -10.88 0.00
C ALA A 142 17.88 -9.75 -0.51
N LEU A 143 17.28 -9.94 -1.70
CA LEU A 143 16.27 -9.02 -2.23
C LEU A 143 15.00 -8.99 -1.38
N ASP A 144 14.49 -10.16 -0.97
CA ASP A 144 13.31 -10.26 -0.12
C ASP A 144 13.58 -9.64 1.26
N GLU A 145 14.70 -9.96 1.90
CA GLU A 145 15.13 -9.37 3.18
C GLU A 145 15.21 -7.85 3.10
N ARG A 146 15.79 -7.30 2.02
CA ARG A 146 15.86 -5.86 1.84
C ARG A 146 14.50 -5.22 1.62
N PHE A 147 13.62 -5.90 0.87
CA PHE A 147 12.24 -5.46 0.65
C PHE A 147 11.42 -5.46 1.95
N GLN A 148 11.68 -6.40 2.87
CA GLN A 148 11.01 -6.39 4.18
C GLN A 148 11.33 -5.12 4.98
N ILE A 149 12.53 -4.54 4.81
CA ILE A 149 12.96 -3.31 5.52
C ILE A 149 12.49 -2.04 4.80
N PHE A 150 12.48 -2.07 3.46
CA PHE A 150 12.08 -0.95 2.61
C PHE A 150 11.24 -1.49 1.45
N PRO A 151 9.90 -1.51 1.56
CA PRO A 151 9.00 -2.18 0.63
C PRO A 151 8.75 -1.38 -0.65
N ASP A 152 9.82 -1.02 -1.35
CA ASP A 152 9.79 -0.32 -2.63
C ASP A 152 10.52 -1.12 -3.71
N VAL A 153 9.74 -1.84 -4.52
CA VAL A 153 10.29 -2.63 -5.63
C VAL A 153 10.99 -1.76 -6.69
N GLY A 154 10.55 -0.51 -6.88
CA GLY A 154 11.15 0.41 -7.84
C GLY A 154 12.56 0.78 -7.43
N LEU A 155 12.71 1.29 -6.21
CA LEU A 155 13.99 1.66 -5.63
C LEU A 155 14.94 0.46 -5.54
N LEU A 156 14.45 -0.71 -5.12
CA LEU A 156 15.28 -1.92 -5.03
C LEU A 156 15.87 -2.30 -6.39
N VAL A 157 15.04 -2.33 -7.43
CA VAL A 157 15.49 -2.69 -8.78
C VAL A 157 16.44 -1.63 -9.32
N GLU A 158 16.14 -0.34 -9.15
CA GLU A 158 17.03 0.75 -9.53
C GLU A 158 18.43 0.59 -8.93
N GLN A 159 18.52 0.40 -7.61
CA GLN A 159 19.81 0.25 -6.92
C GLN A 159 20.59 -0.99 -7.38
N ILE A 160 19.90 -2.10 -7.68
CA ILE A 160 20.54 -3.29 -8.26
C ILE A 160 21.05 -3.00 -9.68
N LYS A 161 20.26 -2.33 -10.52
CA LYS A 161 20.67 -2.01 -11.90
C LYS A 161 21.84 -1.05 -11.94
N GLU A 162 21.95 -0.13 -10.99
CA GLU A 162 23.02 0.85 -10.93
C GLU A 162 24.30 0.34 -10.28
N SER A 163 24.19 -0.43 -9.19
CA SER A 163 25.32 -0.76 -8.31
C SER A 163 25.44 -2.25 -7.98
N GLY A 164 24.67 -3.12 -8.65
CA GLY A 164 24.58 -4.53 -8.33
C GLY A 164 24.16 -4.77 -6.87
N MET A 165 24.58 -5.91 -6.31
CA MET A 165 24.26 -6.27 -4.92
C MET A 165 24.78 -5.29 -3.86
N ALA A 166 25.87 -4.56 -4.16
CA ALA A 166 26.37 -3.51 -3.28
C ALA A 166 25.34 -2.37 -3.09
N GLY A 167 24.47 -2.14 -4.08
CA GLY A 167 23.37 -1.17 -4.01
C GLY A 167 22.38 -1.44 -2.88
N LEU A 168 22.14 -2.72 -2.52
CA LEU A 168 21.21 -3.06 -1.44
C LEU A 168 21.65 -2.54 -0.07
N SER A 169 22.96 -2.38 0.16
CA SER A 169 23.50 -1.85 1.41
C SER A 169 23.12 -0.38 1.66
N LYS A 170 22.77 0.35 0.59
CA LYS A 170 22.31 1.75 0.66
C LYS A 170 20.85 1.86 1.11
N ILE A 171 20.06 0.81 0.91
CA ILE A 171 18.65 0.77 1.27
C ILE A 171 18.57 0.44 2.77
N LYS A 172 18.40 1.46 3.60
CA LYS A 172 18.32 1.31 5.05
C LYS A 172 16.92 1.64 5.54
N ILE A 173 16.59 1.16 6.72
CA ILE A 173 15.39 1.59 7.44
C ILE A 173 15.37 3.12 7.52
N LYS A 174 14.20 3.71 7.28
CA LYS A 174 14.04 5.17 7.22
C LYS A 174 12.71 5.55 7.85
N SER A 175 12.74 6.54 8.74
CA SER A 175 11.52 7.14 9.26
C SER A 175 10.66 7.67 8.12
N GLY A 176 9.34 7.45 8.22
CA GLY A 176 8.39 7.74 7.16
C GLY A 176 8.32 6.69 6.03
N VAL A 177 9.08 5.59 6.06
CA VAL A 177 8.89 4.44 5.15
C VAL A 177 8.62 3.19 5.99
N PRO A 178 7.47 2.51 5.84
CA PRO A 178 7.14 1.40 6.70
C PRO A 178 7.99 0.17 6.44
N VAL A 179 8.20 -0.61 7.48
CA VAL A 179 8.77 -1.95 7.44
C VAL A 179 7.64 -2.96 7.25
N VAL A 180 7.84 -3.99 6.44
CA VAL A 180 6.86 -5.07 6.27
C VAL A 180 6.63 -5.77 7.61
N PRO A 181 5.39 -5.79 8.13
CA PRO A 181 5.14 -6.31 9.48
C PRO A 181 5.43 -7.80 9.59
N ALA A 182 6.14 -8.19 10.65
CA ALA A 182 6.35 -9.60 11.00
C ALA A 182 4.99 -10.28 11.25
N LEU A 183 4.81 -11.47 10.67
CA LEU A 183 3.58 -12.25 10.81
C LEU A 183 3.75 -13.39 11.82
N CYS A 184 2.69 -13.73 12.54
CA CYS A 184 2.69 -14.85 13.47
C CYS A 184 2.37 -16.17 12.77
N GLN A 185 3.04 -17.24 13.19
CA GLN A 185 2.60 -18.61 12.92
C GLN A 185 1.65 -19.08 14.02
N ARG A 186 0.58 -19.80 13.65
CA ARG A 186 -0.35 -20.41 14.61
C ARG A 186 0.11 -21.84 14.94
N LEU A 187 0.14 -22.17 16.23
CA LEU A 187 0.28 -23.53 16.76
C LEU A 187 -0.95 -23.85 17.61
N ASN A 188 -1.18 -25.15 17.85
CA ASN A 188 -2.44 -25.61 18.46
C ASN A 188 -2.40 -25.62 19.99
N SER A 189 -1.21 -25.64 20.59
CA SER A 189 -1.04 -25.70 22.05
C SER A 189 0.14 -24.88 22.53
N TYR A 190 0.13 -24.48 23.81
CA TYR A 190 1.26 -23.76 24.41
C TYR A 190 2.50 -24.66 24.53
N GLN A 191 2.32 -25.97 24.70
CA GLN A 191 3.43 -26.94 24.75
C GLN A 191 4.19 -26.99 23.42
N GLU A 192 3.48 -27.00 22.29
CA GLU A 192 4.10 -26.93 20.95
C GLU A 192 4.89 -25.62 20.78
N ILE A 193 4.34 -24.50 21.25
CA ILE A 193 4.98 -23.18 21.17
C ILE A 193 6.30 -23.19 21.96
N VAL A 194 6.25 -23.58 23.23
CA VAL A 194 7.44 -23.59 24.11
C VAL A 194 8.46 -24.62 23.63
N SER A 195 8.02 -25.81 23.19
CA SER A 195 8.94 -26.82 22.65
C SER A 195 9.66 -26.35 21.38
N LYS A 196 9.02 -25.52 20.56
CA LYS A 196 9.60 -25.00 19.31
C LYS A 196 10.52 -23.81 19.56
N MET A 197 10.08 -22.85 20.36
CA MET A 197 10.76 -21.56 20.56
C MET A 197 11.76 -21.58 21.72
N LYS A 198 11.63 -22.55 22.63
CA LYS A 198 12.36 -22.66 23.90
C LYS A 198 12.01 -21.50 24.83
N ASP A 199 12.82 -20.45 24.84
CA ASP A 199 12.60 -19.27 25.68
C ASP A 199 11.65 -18.32 24.96
N VAL A 200 10.57 -17.91 25.64
CA VAL A 200 9.52 -17.06 25.07
C VAL A 200 9.13 -15.94 26.01
N ALA A 201 9.00 -14.73 25.45
CA ALA A 201 8.20 -13.68 26.05
C ALA A 201 6.73 -13.90 25.63
N VAL A 202 5.80 -13.70 26.58
CA VAL A 202 4.37 -13.87 26.33
C VAL A 202 3.68 -12.53 26.49
N GLU A 203 3.08 -12.07 25.40
CA GLU A 203 2.33 -10.82 25.37
C GLU A 203 0.85 -11.07 25.13
N ARG A 204 0.01 -10.16 25.63
CA ARG A 204 -1.41 -10.18 25.34
C ARG A 204 -1.63 -9.85 23.87
N LYS A 205 -2.31 -10.75 23.15
CA LYS A 205 -2.85 -10.42 21.83
C LYS A 205 -4.03 -9.46 21.98
N TYR A 206 -3.84 -8.21 21.59
CA TYR A 206 -4.92 -7.24 21.49
C TYR A 206 -5.78 -7.47 20.25
N ASP A 207 -7.03 -6.98 20.30
CA ASP A 207 -8.02 -7.09 19.23
C ASP A 207 -8.35 -5.69 18.71
N GLY A 208 -7.42 -5.14 17.92
CA GLY A 208 -7.48 -3.78 17.43
C GLY A 208 -7.05 -3.68 15.98
N THR A 209 -6.48 -2.53 15.63
CA THR A 209 -5.85 -2.33 14.32
C THR A 209 -4.35 -2.24 14.53
N ARG A 210 -3.57 -3.11 13.88
CA ARG A 210 -2.12 -3.00 13.90
C ARG A 210 -1.69 -1.72 13.18
N VAL A 211 -0.90 -0.91 13.88
CA VAL A 211 -0.41 0.39 13.43
C VAL A 211 1.08 0.45 13.70
N GLN A 212 1.86 0.58 12.65
CA GLN A 212 3.28 0.93 12.73
C GLN A 212 3.40 2.45 12.78
N ILE A 213 4.02 2.99 13.82
CA ILE A 213 4.11 4.43 14.08
C ILE A 213 5.54 4.89 13.87
N HIS A 214 5.74 5.84 12.97
CA HIS A 214 6.99 6.53 12.72
C HIS A 214 6.89 7.91 13.34
N PHE A 215 7.85 8.26 14.18
CA PHE A 215 7.93 9.58 14.79
C PHE A 215 9.31 10.15 14.60
N ASN A 216 9.37 11.39 14.15
CA ASN A 216 10.60 12.16 14.03
C ASN A 216 10.42 13.53 14.70
N ARG A 217 11.09 13.72 15.83
CA ARG A 217 11.02 14.94 16.64
C ARG A 217 11.57 16.17 15.91
N LYS A 218 12.60 16.01 15.07
CA LYS A 218 13.25 17.13 14.37
C LYS A 218 12.36 17.72 13.28
N SER A 219 11.65 16.88 12.52
CA SER A 219 10.66 17.34 11.53
C SER A 219 9.28 17.60 12.14
N GLY A 220 9.02 17.09 13.34
CA GLY A 220 7.68 17.06 13.96
C GLY A 220 6.72 16.11 13.25
N GLU A 221 7.25 15.24 12.38
CA GLU A 221 6.45 14.35 11.55
C GLU A 221 6.07 13.09 12.34
N VAL A 222 4.77 12.76 12.30
CA VAL A 222 4.25 11.48 12.75
C VAL A 222 3.57 10.82 11.57
N ARG A 223 4.08 9.65 11.16
CA ARG A 223 3.44 8.80 10.17
C ARG A 223 2.94 7.51 10.77
N THR A 224 1.83 6.99 10.26
CA THR A 224 1.32 5.67 10.66
C THR A 224 0.97 4.83 9.46
N TYR A 225 1.25 3.54 9.57
CA TYR A 225 1.01 2.57 8.51
C TYR A 225 0.26 1.37 9.06
N THR A 226 -0.71 0.88 8.30
CA THR A 226 -1.43 -0.35 8.64
C THR A 226 -0.59 -1.58 8.35
N ARG A 227 -1.12 -2.75 8.72
CA ARG A 227 -0.54 -4.05 8.33
C ARG A 227 -0.27 -4.21 6.82
N ASN A 228 -1.07 -3.56 5.98
CA ASN A 228 -0.94 -3.62 4.52
C ASN A 228 -0.14 -2.43 3.97
N LEU A 229 0.63 -1.75 4.82
CA LEU A 229 1.44 -0.58 4.50
C LEU A 229 0.65 0.67 4.11
N GLU A 230 -0.69 0.65 4.19
CA GLU A 230 -1.52 1.83 3.91
C GLU A 230 -1.22 2.94 4.93
N GLU A 231 -0.92 4.15 4.45
CA GLU A 231 -0.72 5.35 5.26
C GLU A 231 -2.05 5.78 5.93
N THR A 232 -2.02 6.03 7.24
CA THR A 232 -3.23 6.29 8.06
C THR A 232 -3.09 7.41 9.08
N SER A 233 -2.08 8.28 8.98
CA SER A 233 -1.75 9.27 10.03
C SER A 233 -2.88 10.23 10.32
N LYS A 234 -3.64 10.60 9.27
CA LYS A 234 -4.81 11.46 9.42
C LYS A 234 -5.90 10.85 10.32
N MET A 235 -5.93 9.52 10.51
CA MET A 235 -6.90 8.83 11.36
C MET A 235 -6.63 8.99 12.86
N PHE A 236 -5.39 9.37 13.22
CA PHE A 236 -4.91 9.39 14.60
C PHE A 236 -4.39 10.78 14.98
N PRO A 237 -5.26 11.81 15.01
CA PRO A 237 -4.85 13.16 15.37
C PRO A 237 -4.26 13.24 16.79
N GLU A 238 -4.58 12.29 17.68
CA GLU A 238 -3.99 12.21 19.02
C GLU A 238 -2.46 11.97 19.01
N LEU A 239 -1.92 11.36 17.95
CA LEU A 239 -0.48 11.06 17.87
C LEU A 239 0.40 12.31 17.70
N VAL A 240 -0.18 13.50 17.49
CA VAL A 240 0.60 14.75 17.54
C VAL A 240 1.28 14.97 18.90
N GLN A 241 0.76 14.36 19.97
CA GLN A 241 1.32 14.41 21.33
C GLN A 241 2.41 13.37 21.58
N MET A 242 2.80 12.59 20.56
CA MET A 242 3.77 11.50 20.70
C MET A 242 5.13 11.98 21.24
N GLY A 243 5.49 13.24 20.99
CA GLY A 243 6.69 13.88 21.56
C GLY A 243 6.69 14.00 23.09
N ASP A 244 5.53 13.91 23.74
CA ASP A 244 5.41 13.91 25.20
C ASP A 244 5.55 12.49 25.79
N TRP A 245 5.35 11.45 24.97
CA TRP A 245 5.34 10.05 25.40
C TRP A 245 6.67 9.33 25.16
N ILE A 246 7.53 9.87 24.30
CA ILE A 246 8.71 9.17 23.78
C ILE A 246 9.96 10.02 23.93
N GLU A 247 11.01 9.47 24.53
CA GLU A 247 12.29 10.18 24.71
C GLU A 247 13.19 10.19 23.46
N ALA A 248 12.93 9.35 22.47
CA ALA A 248 13.71 9.28 21.24
C ALA A 248 13.46 10.48 20.29
N ASP A 249 14.48 10.81 19.49
CA ASP A 249 14.39 11.82 18.44
C ASP A 249 13.77 11.25 17.16
N ASP A 250 13.99 9.97 16.89
CA ASP A 250 13.47 9.24 15.73
C ASP A 250 13.13 7.82 16.16
N VAL A 251 11.94 7.31 15.86
CA VAL A 251 11.55 5.96 16.26
C VAL A 251 10.54 5.36 15.30
N ILE A 252 10.63 4.04 15.12
CA ILE A 252 9.62 3.23 14.44
C ILE A 252 9.12 2.20 15.42
N LEU A 253 7.84 2.29 15.79
CA LEU A 253 7.16 1.41 16.73
C LEU A 253 6.18 0.50 16.00
N ASP A 254 6.06 -0.75 16.44
CA ASP A 254 4.95 -1.61 16.05
C ASP A 254 3.97 -1.72 17.22
N SER A 255 2.68 -1.53 16.93
CA SER A 255 1.67 -1.38 17.97
C SER A 255 0.29 -1.87 17.53
N GLU A 256 -0.57 -2.13 18.50
CA GLU A 256 -2.00 -2.33 18.26
C GLU A 256 -2.79 -1.12 18.78
N ALA A 257 -3.51 -0.44 17.89
CA ALA A 257 -4.47 0.61 18.25
C ALA A 257 -5.80 -0.02 18.68
N VAL A 258 -6.22 0.21 19.92
CA VAL A 258 -7.41 -0.41 20.52
C VAL A 258 -8.29 0.66 21.16
N GLY A 259 -9.59 0.61 20.89
CA GLY A 259 -10.59 1.47 21.54
C GLY A 259 -10.63 1.24 23.05
N ILE A 260 -10.76 2.31 23.81
CA ILE A 260 -10.90 2.27 25.26
C ILE A 260 -12.23 2.91 25.64
N ASP A 261 -12.98 2.24 26.50
CA ASP A 261 -14.18 2.82 27.08
C ASP A 261 -13.83 3.98 28.02
N PRO A 262 -14.33 5.20 27.77
CA PRO A 262 -13.92 6.37 28.54
C PRO A 262 -14.33 6.30 30.02
N VAL A 263 -15.38 5.55 30.34
CA VAL A 263 -15.92 5.43 31.71
C VAL A 263 -15.22 4.29 32.45
N THR A 264 -15.20 3.09 31.86
CA THR A 264 -14.70 1.88 32.50
C THR A 264 -13.20 1.66 32.31
N GLN A 265 -12.56 2.39 31.39
CA GLN A 265 -11.15 2.25 30.99
C GLN A 265 -10.78 0.85 30.48
N LYS A 266 -11.78 0.05 30.09
CA LYS A 266 -11.59 -1.29 29.52
C LYS A 266 -11.41 -1.23 28.01
N VAL A 267 -10.74 -2.24 27.45
CA VAL A 267 -10.62 -2.40 26.00
C VAL A 267 -12.00 -2.65 25.38
N MET A 268 -12.28 -1.94 24.30
CA MET A 268 -13.48 -2.09 23.49
C MET A 268 -13.30 -3.22 22.46
N PRO A 269 -14.40 -3.86 22.00
CA PRO A 269 -14.35 -4.83 20.91
C PRO A 269 -13.81 -4.24 19.60
N PHE A 270 -13.19 -5.08 18.77
CA PHE A 270 -12.68 -4.66 17.46
C PHE A 270 -13.71 -3.95 16.58
N GLN A 271 -14.97 -4.40 16.59
CA GLN A 271 -16.05 -3.78 15.81
C GLN A 271 -16.28 -2.30 16.15
N VAL A 272 -16.00 -1.90 17.39
CA VAL A 272 -16.06 -0.50 17.83
C VAL A 272 -14.77 0.22 17.44
N THR A 273 -13.61 -0.39 17.70
CA THR A 273 -12.30 0.16 17.32
C THR A 273 -12.21 0.48 15.83
N ILE A 274 -12.66 -0.42 14.95
CA ILE A 274 -12.56 -0.25 13.49
C ILE A 274 -13.40 0.91 12.96
N THR A 275 -14.38 1.41 13.72
CA THR A 275 -15.12 2.62 13.35
C THR A 275 -14.23 3.86 13.24
N ARG A 276 -13.05 3.84 13.88
CA ARG A 276 -11.99 4.85 13.72
C ARG A 276 -11.34 4.85 12.33
N LYS A 277 -11.47 3.78 11.53
CA LYS A 277 -10.94 3.73 10.16
C LYS A 277 -11.79 4.56 9.20
N ARG A 278 -11.59 5.88 9.20
CA ARG A 278 -12.34 6.86 8.39
C ARG A 278 -11.48 8.02 7.91
N LYS A 279 -11.86 8.62 6.77
CA LYS A 279 -11.22 9.83 6.20
C LYS A 279 -11.95 11.15 6.55
N HIS A 280 -13.15 11.08 7.16
CA HIS A 280 -13.99 12.24 7.52
C HIS A 280 -14.57 12.06 8.93
N GLY A 281 -14.91 13.18 9.60
CA GLY A 281 -15.50 13.15 10.96
C GLY A 281 -14.55 12.60 12.04
N ILE A 282 -13.24 12.75 11.83
CA ILE A 282 -12.21 12.10 12.64
C ILE A 282 -12.21 12.63 14.08
N GLU A 283 -12.35 13.95 14.26
CA GLU A 283 -12.38 14.58 15.59
C GLU A 283 -13.59 14.18 16.44
N GLU A 284 -14.77 14.04 15.82
CA GLU A 284 -15.97 13.60 16.53
C GLU A 284 -15.84 12.12 16.91
N THR A 285 -15.38 11.30 15.97
CA THR A 285 -15.19 9.87 16.21
C THR A 285 -14.11 9.62 17.25
N SER A 286 -13.02 10.41 17.27
CA SER A 286 -11.94 10.25 18.25
C SER A 286 -12.38 10.54 19.69
N LYS A 287 -13.31 11.48 19.87
CA LYS A 287 -13.95 11.74 21.18
C LYS A 287 -14.83 10.59 21.63
N SER A 288 -15.58 9.98 20.70
CA SER A 288 -16.49 8.87 21.02
C SER A 288 -15.77 7.54 21.29
N VAL A 289 -14.66 7.29 20.58
CA VAL A 289 -13.86 6.07 20.68
C VAL A 289 -12.40 6.48 20.86
N PRO A 290 -11.97 6.83 22.08
CA PRO A 290 -10.57 7.13 22.34
C PRO A 290 -9.73 5.86 22.15
N LEU A 291 -8.56 5.99 21.54
CA LEU A 291 -7.65 4.88 21.29
C LEU A 291 -6.48 4.90 22.26
N ARG A 292 -5.96 3.72 22.56
CA ARG A 292 -4.61 3.53 23.09
C ARG A 292 -3.79 2.68 22.13
N PHE A 293 -2.51 2.96 22.06
CA PHE A 293 -1.54 2.22 21.26
C PHE A 293 -0.74 1.30 22.18
N PHE A 294 -0.98 0.00 22.06
CA PHE A 294 -0.23 -1.01 22.78
C PHE A 294 0.99 -1.38 21.94
N VAL A 295 2.11 -0.73 22.24
CA VAL A 295 3.40 -0.97 21.58
C VAL A 295 3.94 -2.33 22.02
N PHE A 296 4.35 -3.15 21.06
CA PHE A 296 4.93 -4.48 21.30
C PHE A 296 6.29 -4.66 20.61
N ASP A 297 6.72 -3.74 19.75
CA ASP A 297 8.04 -3.80 19.12
C ASP A 297 8.60 -2.41 18.82
N ILE A 298 9.93 -2.31 18.74
CA ILE A 298 10.67 -1.12 18.32
C ILE A 298 11.59 -1.53 17.18
N LEU A 299 11.28 -1.10 15.97
CA LEU A 299 11.98 -1.51 14.76
C LEU A 299 13.21 -0.63 14.45
N ALA A 300 13.17 0.63 14.87
CA ALA A 300 14.30 1.56 14.77
C ALA A 300 14.25 2.61 15.87
N LYS A 301 15.42 3.10 16.28
CA LYS A 301 15.58 4.19 17.25
C LYS A 301 16.77 5.06 16.87
N ASN A 302 16.57 6.37 16.79
CA ASN A 302 17.58 7.39 16.50
C ASN A 302 18.43 7.07 15.26
N GLY A 303 17.80 6.57 14.19
CA GLY A 303 18.47 6.18 12.95
C GLY A 303 19.14 4.80 12.97
N GLU A 304 19.17 4.10 14.10
CA GLU A 304 19.64 2.71 14.19
C GLU A 304 18.50 1.73 13.94
N SER A 305 18.74 0.74 13.08
CA SER A 305 17.87 -0.42 12.93
C SER A 305 17.99 -1.33 14.15
N LEU A 306 16.84 -1.80 14.65
CA LEU A 306 16.76 -2.80 15.71
C LEU A 306 16.23 -4.15 15.21
N ILE A 307 15.87 -4.26 13.93
CA ILE A 307 15.28 -5.48 13.32
C ILE A 307 16.15 -6.74 13.52
N GLU A 308 17.48 -6.57 13.54
CA GLU A 308 18.43 -7.67 13.71
C GLU A 308 18.85 -7.88 15.18
N LYS A 309 18.31 -7.08 16.11
CA LYS A 309 18.61 -7.19 17.54
C LYS A 309 17.56 -8.09 18.23
N PRO A 310 17.95 -8.88 19.25
CA PRO A 310 17.03 -9.67 20.07
C PRO A 310 16.05 -8.81 20.89
#